data_AF-A0A497NS35-F1
#
_entry.id   AF-A0A497NS35-F1
#
_cell.length_a   1.000
_cell.length_b   1.000
_cell.length_c   1.000
_cell.angle_alpha   90.00
_cell.angle_beta   90.00
_cell.angle_gamma   90.00
#
_symmetry.space_group_name_H-M   'P 1'
#
loop_
_entity.id
_entity.type
_entity.pdbx_description
1 polymer ?
#
loop_
_entity_poly.entity_id
_entity_poly.type
_entity_poly.pdbx_seq_one_letter_code
_entity_poly.pdbx_strand_id
1 'polypeptide(L)' 'QEEACILRVPCVTLRYNTERPETLEVGANVLAGTDPNEIVEKVKFMLNKKRDWNNPFGDGKAGRRIVKILLG' A
#
# COMPACT_ATOMS: atom_id res chain seq x y z
N GLN A 1 1.81 3.74 3.85
CA GLN A 1 1.50 2.52 3.08
C GLN A 1 0.49 2.84 1.97
N GLU A 2 -0.59 3.58 2.26
CA GLU A 2 -1.60 3.93 1.26
C GLU A 2 -1.03 4.78 0.11
N GLU A 3 -0.30 5.85 0.40
CA GLU A 3 0.23 6.77 -0.62
C GLU A 3 1.16 6.04 -1.61
N ALA A 4 2.04 5.17 -1.12
CA ALA A 4 2.90 4.36 -1.98
C ALA A 4 2.06 3.46 -2.92
N CYS A 5 1.00 2.83 -2.40
CA CYS A 5 0.08 2.05 -3.21
C CYS A 5 -0.64 2.90 -4.28
N ILE A 6 -1.16 4.07 -3.89
CA ILE A 6 -1.85 5.03 -4.78
C ILE A 6 -0.93 5.51 -5.89
N LEU A 7 0.30 5.89 -5.54
CA LEU A 7 1.32 6.41 -6.45
C LEU A 7 2.07 5.32 -7.24
N ARG A 8 1.67 4.06 -7.09
CA ARG A 8 2.29 2.89 -7.76
C ARG A 8 3.77 2.73 -7.47
N VAL A 9 4.20 3.04 -6.25
CA VAL A 9 5.56 2.82 -5.76
C VAL A 9 5.58 1.54 -4.93
N PRO A 10 6.36 0.50 -5.31
CA PRO A 10 6.54 -0.70 -4.51
C PRO A 10 6.99 -0.36 -3.08
N CYS A 11 6.31 -0.90 -2.08
CA CYS A 11 6.56 -0.60 -0.67
C CYS A 11 7.07 -1.83 0.10
N VAL A 12 7.99 -1.61 1.04
CA VAL A 12 8.42 -2.60 2.02
C VAL A 12 8.19 -1.99 3.40
N THR A 13 7.29 -2.57 4.18
CA THR A 13 6.94 -2.09 5.51
C THR A 13 7.76 -2.83 6.57
N LEU A 14 8.52 -2.08 7.37
CA LEU A 14 9.39 -2.59 8.44
C LEU A 14 8.60 -2.89 9.73
N ARG A 15 7.52 -3.67 9.60
CA ARG A 15 6.64 -4.11 10.70
C ARG A 15 6.24 -5.56 10.45
N TYR A 16 5.85 -6.27 11.51
CA TYR A 16 5.32 -7.63 11.42
C TYR A 16 3.83 -7.69 11.11
N ASN A 17 3.13 -6.56 11.17
CA ASN A 17 1.71 -6.44 10.88
C ASN A 17 1.39 -5.08 10.26
N THR A 18 0.19 -4.98 9.70
CA THR A 18 -0.36 -3.71 9.24
C THR A 18 -1.87 -3.66 9.38
N GLU A 19 -2.35 -2.47 9.70
CA GLU A 19 -3.74 -2.03 9.61
C GLU A 19 -4.24 -1.78 8.16
N ARG A 20 -3.42 -2.07 7.14
CA ARG A 20 -3.70 -1.88 5.70
C ARG A 20 -3.48 -3.17 4.88
N PRO A 21 -4.16 -4.28 5.22
CA PRO A 21 -3.99 -5.56 4.52
C PRO A 21 -4.26 -5.47 3.00
N GLU A 22 -5.14 -4.57 2.58
CA GLU A 22 -5.47 -4.32 1.18
C GLU A 22 -4.23 -3.94 0.33
N THR A 23 -3.21 -3.32 0.94
CA THR A 23 -1.94 -3.01 0.23
C THR A 23 -1.10 -4.24 -0.04
N LEU A 24 -1.19 -5.26 0.82
CA LEU A 24 -0.54 -6.55 0.66
C LEU A 24 -1.30 -7.41 -0.36
N GLU A 25 -2.63 -7.43 -0.27
CA GLU A 25 -3.52 -8.21 -1.14
C GLU A 25 -3.39 -7.81 -2.61
N VAL A 26 -3.30 -6.51 -2.92
CA VAL A 26 -3.05 -6.03 -4.28
C VAL A 26 -1.57 -6.15 -4.69
N GLY A 27 -0.70 -6.55 -3.77
CA GLY A 27 0.73 -6.76 -4.00
C GLY A 27 1.56 -5.48 -4.13
N ALA A 28 1.02 -4.33 -3.70
CA ALA A 28 1.73 -3.05 -3.71
C ALA A 28 2.77 -2.93 -2.59
N ASN A 29 2.61 -3.73 -1.54
CA ASN A 29 3.41 -3.68 -0.32
C ASN A 29 3.72 -5.10 0.18
N VAL A 30 4.80 -5.23 0.95
CA VAL A 30 5.16 -6.45 1.69
C VAL A 30 5.63 -6.10 3.09
N LEU A 31 5.46 -7.01 4.04
CA LEU A 31 6.00 -6.89 5.40
C LEU A 31 7.39 -7.52 5.46
N ALA A 32 8.33 -6.84 6.10
CA ALA A 32 9.70 -7.32 6.29
C ALA A 32 10.11 -7.48 7.77
N GLY A 33 9.30 -7.02 8.73
CA GLY A 33 9.70 -7.01 10.13
C GLY A 33 10.95 -6.14 10.36
N THR A 34 11.85 -6.60 11.23
CA THR A 34 13.08 -5.87 11.59
C THR A 34 14.37 -6.66 11.36
N ASP A 35 14.29 -7.87 10.80
CA ASP A 35 15.50 -8.65 10.47
C ASP A 35 16.19 -8.05 9.22
N PRO A 36 17.49 -7.69 9.28
CA PRO A 36 18.17 -7.06 8.16
C PRO A 36 18.22 -7.91 6.89
N ASN A 37 18.33 -9.24 7.01
CA ASN A 37 18.37 -10.11 5.84
C ASN A 37 17.01 -10.17 5.16
N GLU A 38 15.93 -10.33 5.95
CA GLU A 38 14.55 -10.29 5.45
C GLU A 38 14.25 -8.96 4.74
N ILE A 39 14.70 -7.83 5.31
CA ILE A 39 14.54 -6.50 4.69
C ILE A 39 15.19 -6.46 3.31
N VAL A 40 16.46 -6.89 3.21
CA VAL A 40 17.19 -6.91 1.94
C VAL A 40 16.50 -7.81 0.91
N GLU A 41 16.02 -8.98 1.32
CA GLU A 41 15.29 -9.90 0.44
C GLU A 41 13.97 -9.29 -0.06
N LYS A 42 13.15 -8.71 0.83
CA LYS A 42 11.90 -8.06 0.45
C LYS A 42 12.13 -6.85 -0.46
N VAL A 43 13.19 -6.08 -0.25
CA VAL A 43 13.56 -4.97 -1.15
C VAL A 43 13.90 -5.50 -2.54
N LYS A 44 14.75 -6.54 -2.66
CA LYS A 44 15.07 -7.18 -3.94
C LYS A 44 13.82 -7.72 -4.64
N PHE A 45 12.90 -8.32 -3.89
CA PHE A 45 11.61 -8.76 -4.41
C PHE A 45 10.78 -7.59 -4.98
N MET A 46 10.63 -6.51 -4.21
CA MET A 46 9.82 -5.35 -4.62
C MET A 46 10.44 -4.52 -5.74
N LEU A 47 11.77 -4.53 -5.91
CA LEU A 47 12.44 -3.90 -7.05
C LEU A 47 12.02 -4.52 -8.40
N ASN A 48 11.66 -5.80 -8.41
CA ASN A 48 11.20 -6.52 -9.60
C ASN A 48 9.67 -6.51 -9.76
N LYS A 49 8.94 -5.86 -8.82
CA LYS A 49 7.47 -5.87 -8.84
C LYS A 49 6.93 -4.98 -9.96
N LYS A 50 6.06 -5.56 -10.80
CA LYS A 50 5.30 -4.81 -11.80
C LYS A 50 4.33 -3.84 -11.12
N ARG A 51 4.30 -2.59 -11.59
CA ARG A 51 3.59 -1.46 -10.96
C ARG A 51 2.15 -1.30 -11.46
N ASP A 52 1.43 -2.40 -11.64
CA ASP A 52 0.15 -2.49 -12.35
C ASP A 52 -1.00 -3.05 -11.50
N TRP A 53 -0.88 -3.04 -10.17
CA TRP A 53 -1.96 -3.46 -9.25
C TRP A 53 -3.25 -2.64 -9.39
N ASN A 54 -4.27 -2.85 -8.56
CA ASN A 54 -5.42 -1.94 -8.49
C ASN A 54 -5.31 -1.07 -7.23
N ASN A 55 -5.79 0.18 -7.29
CA ASN A 55 -5.84 1.05 -6.11
C ASN A 55 -7.09 0.74 -5.28
N PRO A 56 -6.97 0.23 -4.04
CA PRO A 56 -8.13 -0.08 -3.20
C PRO A 56 -8.70 1.15 -2.47
N PHE A 57 -8.01 2.30 -2.46
CA PHE A 57 -8.38 3.47 -1.64
C PHE A 57 -9.40 4.43 -2.29
N GLY A 58 -10.07 3.97 -3.34
CA GLY A 58 -11.10 4.72 -4.03
C GLY A 58 -10.61 5.59 -5.19
N ASP A 59 -11.44 6.54 -5.58
CA ASP A 59 -11.34 7.29 -6.84
C ASP A 59 -11.01 8.79 -6.66
N GLY A 60 -10.55 9.18 -5.47
CA GLY A 60 -10.21 10.56 -5.16
C GLY A 60 -11.40 11.49 -4.91
N LYS A 61 -12.64 10.98 -4.89
CA LYS A 61 -13.86 11.80 -4.69
C LYS A 61 -14.42 11.73 -3.27
N ALA A 62 -13.70 11.13 -2.33
CA ALA A 62 -14.15 10.92 -0.95
C ALA A 62 -14.61 12.22 -0.28
N GLY A 63 -13.81 13.29 -0.33
CA GLY A 63 -14.16 14.58 0.28
C GLY A 63 -15.49 15.15 -0.22
N ARG A 64 -15.71 15.15 -1.54
CA ARG A 64 -16.98 15.61 -2.14
C ARG A 64 -18.17 14.77 -1.67
N ARG A 65 -18.00 13.44 -1.56
CA ARG A 65 -19.07 12.54 -1.08
C ARG A 65 -19.37 12.76 0.40
N ILE A 66 -18.33 12.96 1.22
CA ILE A 66 -18.49 13.22 2.65
C ILE A 66 -19.25 14.53 2.89
N VAL A 67 -18.84 15.61 2.21
CA VAL A 67 -19.55 16.91 2.31
C VAL A 67 -21.02 16.76 1.90
N LYS A 68 -21.30 16.03 0.82
CA LYS A 68 -22.67 15.72 0.40
C LYS A 68 -23.43 14.96 1.49
N ILE A 69 -22.85 13.92 2.09
CA ILE A 69 -23.52 13.15 3.16
C ILE A 69 -23.85 14.02 4.38
N LEU A 70 -22.97 14.97 4.73
CA LEU A 70 -23.17 15.86 5.88
C LEU A 70 -24.19 16.98 5.62
N LEU A 71 -24.36 17.42 4.37
CA LEU A 71 -25.18 18.58 4.01
C LEU A 71 -26.47 18.25 3.22
N GLY A 72 -26.59 17.05 2.66
CA GLY A 72 -27.71 16.61 1.81
C GLY A 72 -27.42 16.62 0.30
#